data_AF-A0A4Y7S2N9-F1
#
_entry.id   AF-A0A4Y7S2N9-F1
#
_cell.length_a   1.000
_cell.length_b   1.000
_cell.length_c   1.000
_cell.angle_alpha   90.00
_cell.angle_beta   90.00
_cell.angle_gamma   90.00
#
_symmetry.space_group_name_H-M   'P 1'
#
loop_
_entity.id
_entity.type
_entity.pdbx_description
1 polymer ?
#
loop_
_entity_poly.entity_id
_entity_poly.type
_entity_poly.pdbx_seq_one_letter_code
_entity_poly.pdbx_strand_id
1 'polypeptide(L)'
;MENDLSSSGAHGRVLYPLPDEVTLELLQYADPLSIRKMRLTCKAVHRVTYERKLWTSTLDRLCDELEIFKPTFPMDKMTLPELEHAATAPYRFMDLVKLCSSPHGIYVIPFQSREHLQRMPGKWVGQADAEVVETHNFCLVPGGRFLIASWESELILWDLGL
;
A
#
# COMPACT_ATOMS: atom_id res chain seq x y z
N MET A 1 -9.92 -71.23 -7.48
CA MET A 1 -8.50 -71.06 -7.79
C MET A 1 -8.28 -69.59 -8.00
N GLU A 2 -7.45 -69.03 -7.13
CA GLU A 2 -6.91 -67.68 -7.14
C GLU A 2 -6.29 -67.34 -8.52
N ASN A 3 -6.15 -66.09 -8.96
CA ASN A 3 -5.52 -64.98 -8.24
C ASN A 3 -6.02 -63.61 -8.70
N ASP A 4 -6.23 -62.76 -7.70
CA ASP A 4 -6.08 -61.32 -7.72
C ASP A 4 -4.81 -60.86 -8.45
N LEU A 5 -4.88 -59.69 -9.08
CA LEU A 5 -3.86 -58.64 -8.90
C LEU A 5 -4.51 -57.29 -9.18
N SER A 6 -4.97 -56.72 -8.08
CA SER A 6 -5.14 -55.29 -7.88
C SER A 6 -3.94 -54.50 -8.40
N SER A 7 -4.20 -53.51 -9.24
CA SER A 7 -3.34 -52.32 -9.35
C SER A 7 -4.21 -51.10 -9.16
N SER A 8 -4.40 -50.81 -7.88
CA SER A 8 -4.91 -49.55 -7.36
C SER A 8 -3.90 -48.44 -7.68
N GLY A 9 -4.03 -47.87 -8.89
CA GLY A 9 -3.39 -46.61 -9.23
C GLY A 9 -4.25 -45.47 -8.70
N ALA A 10 -4.10 -45.14 -7.43
CA ALA A 10 -4.62 -43.88 -6.90
C ALA A 10 -3.98 -42.72 -7.68
N HIS A 11 -4.63 -42.27 -8.75
CA HIS A 11 -4.36 -40.96 -9.34
C HIS A 11 -4.73 -39.93 -8.29
N GLY A 12 -3.78 -39.64 -7.39
CA GLY A 12 -3.85 -38.51 -6.49
C GLY A 12 -4.08 -37.28 -7.35
N ARG A 13 -5.31 -36.75 -7.34
CA ARG A 13 -5.66 -35.55 -8.08
C ARG A 13 -4.67 -34.48 -7.66
N VAL A 14 -3.87 -34.00 -8.61
CA VAL A 14 -3.07 -32.80 -8.42
C VAL A 14 -4.08 -31.67 -8.20
N LEU A 15 -4.27 -31.28 -6.94
CA LEU A 15 -5.25 -30.28 -6.54
C LEU A 15 -4.95 -28.90 -7.14
N TYR A 16 -3.74 -28.71 -7.69
CA TYR A 16 -3.29 -27.47 -8.29
C TYR A 16 -2.28 -27.75 -9.41
N PRO A 17 -2.72 -27.82 -10.68
CA PRO A 17 -1.87 -28.27 -11.80
C PRO A 17 -0.98 -27.17 -12.40
N LEU A 18 -1.05 -25.95 -11.89
CA LEU A 18 -0.29 -24.82 -12.44
C LEU A 18 1.16 -24.82 -11.94
N PRO A 19 2.14 -24.55 -12.82
CA PRO A 19 3.52 -24.29 -12.42
C PRO A 19 3.64 -23.11 -11.46
N ASP A 20 4.74 -23.07 -10.70
CA ASP A 20 4.99 -21.99 -9.74
C ASP A 20 5.13 -20.63 -10.43
N GLU A 21 5.74 -20.60 -11.61
CA GLU A 21 5.97 -19.38 -12.39
C GLU A 21 4.66 -18.74 -12.83
N VAL A 22 3.72 -19.56 -13.30
CA VAL A 22 2.37 -19.11 -13.70
C VAL A 22 1.61 -18.64 -12.47
N THR A 23 1.75 -19.34 -11.34
CA THR A 23 1.13 -18.95 -10.08
C THR A 23 1.66 -17.63 -9.56
N LEU A 24 2.97 -17.42 -9.65
CA LEU A 24 3.63 -16.18 -9.26
C LEU A 24 3.15 -15.01 -10.11
N GLU A 25 3.10 -15.19 -11.44
CA GLU A 25 2.60 -14.19 -12.38
C GLU A 25 1.14 -13.83 -12.11
N LEU A 26 0.29 -14.80 -11.76
CA LEU A 26 -1.10 -14.53 -11.39
C LEU A 26 -1.20 -13.76 -10.06
N LEU A 27 -0.44 -14.18 -9.05
CA LEU A 27 -0.49 -13.60 -7.71
C LEU A 27 0.03 -12.16 -7.67
N GLN A 28 0.91 -11.74 -8.59
CA GLN A 28 1.43 -10.37 -8.58
C GLN A 28 0.34 -9.30 -8.81
N TYR A 29 -0.77 -9.68 -9.47
CA TYR A 29 -1.93 -8.83 -9.70
C TYR A 29 -2.97 -8.87 -8.58
N ALA A 30 -2.84 -9.80 -7.63
CA ALA A 30 -3.73 -9.85 -6.47
C ALA A 30 -3.38 -8.76 -5.45
N ASP A 31 -4.36 -8.35 -4.63
CA ASP A 31 -4.08 -7.47 -3.50
C ASP A 31 -3.27 -8.23 -2.41
N PRO A 32 -2.41 -7.53 -1.65
CA PRO A 32 -1.58 -8.14 -0.59
C PRO A 32 -2.34 -8.97 0.43
N LEU A 33 -3.57 -8.58 0.78
CA LEU A 33 -4.37 -9.29 1.76
C LEU A 33 -4.92 -10.59 1.17
N SER A 34 -5.32 -10.58 -0.10
CA SER A 34 -5.71 -11.78 -0.83
C SER A 34 -4.54 -12.74 -1.03
N ILE A 35 -3.33 -12.25 -1.34
CA ILE A 35 -2.11 -13.09 -1.38
C ILE A 35 -1.94 -13.83 -0.05
N ARG A 36 -2.09 -13.14 1.10
CA ARG A 36 -2.02 -13.76 2.44
C ARG A 36 -3.13 -14.77 2.69
N LYS A 37 -4.36 -14.52 2.24
CA LYS A 37 -5.48 -15.48 2.35
C LYS A 37 -5.23 -16.71 1.47
N MET A 38 -4.72 -16.50 0.25
CA MET A 38 -4.40 -17.56 -0.70
C MET A 38 -3.30 -18.49 -0.19
N ARG A 39 -2.32 -17.99 0.57
CA ARG A 39 -1.29 -18.80 1.26
C ARG A 39 -1.89 -19.93 2.10
N LEU A 40 -3.09 -19.75 2.64
CA LEU A 40 -3.76 -20.72 3.52
C LEU A 40 -4.55 -21.81 2.76
N THR A 41 -4.60 -21.75 1.42
CA THR A 41 -5.46 -22.63 0.62
C THR A 41 -4.81 -23.97 0.30
N CYS A 42 -3.57 -23.97 -0.23
CA CYS A 42 -2.87 -25.18 -0.62
C CYS A 42 -1.34 -25.01 -0.54
N LYS A 43 -0.62 -26.13 -0.47
CA LYS A 43 0.85 -26.16 -0.32
C LYS A 43 1.59 -25.52 -1.50
N ALA A 44 1.05 -25.63 -2.72
CA ALA A 44 1.65 -25.06 -3.92
C ALA A 44 1.65 -23.53 -3.84
N VAL A 45 0.47 -22.93 -3.67
CA VAL A 45 0.31 -21.49 -3.47
C VAL A 45 1.06 -21.01 -2.23
N HIS A 46 1.01 -21.78 -1.13
CA HIS A 46 1.78 -21.47 0.07
C HIS A 46 3.25 -21.24 -0.27
N ARG A 47 3.92 -22.17 -0.96
CA ARG A 47 5.33 -22.03 -1.36
C ARG A 47 5.57 -20.78 -2.21
N VAL A 48 4.75 -20.55 -3.24
CA VAL A 48 4.91 -19.39 -4.13
C VAL A 48 4.75 -18.06 -3.37
N THR A 49 3.86 -18.00 -2.37
CA THR A 49 3.68 -16.79 -1.56
C THR A 49 4.87 -16.45 -0.66
N TYR A 50 5.87 -17.32 -0.53
CA TYR A 50 7.13 -17.01 0.16
C TYR A 50 8.24 -16.56 -0.80
N GLU A 51 7.96 -16.49 -2.11
CA GLU A 51 8.91 -15.96 -3.07
C GLU A 51 9.09 -14.45 -2.86
N ARG A 52 10.34 -14.03 -2.64
CA ARG A 52 10.69 -12.61 -2.46
C ARG A 52 10.28 -11.75 -3.66
N LYS A 53 10.41 -12.30 -4.87
CA LYS A 53 10.07 -11.62 -6.13
C LYS A 53 8.62 -11.18 -6.15
N LEU A 54 7.71 -12.03 -5.65
CA LEU A 54 6.28 -11.71 -5.56
C LEU A 54 6.08 -10.42 -4.76
N TRP A 55 6.55 -10.39 -3.51
CA TRP A 55 6.34 -9.24 -2.62
C TRP A 55 7.08 -7.98 -3.05
N THR A 56 8.23 -8.11 -3.71
CA THR A 56 8.93 -6.97 -4.30
C THR A 56 8.09 -6.35 -5.41
N SER A 57 7.57 -7.16 -6.33
CA SER A 57 6.70 -6.69 -7.42
C SER A 57 5.37 -6.12 -6.91
N THR A 58 4.78 -6.75 -5.88
CA THR A 58 3.55 -6.27 -5.24
C THR A 58 3.77 -4.91 -4.58
N LEU A 59 4.88 -4.72 -3.85
CA LEU A 59 5.17 -3.45 -3.20
C LEU A 59 5.49 -2.35 -4.22
N ASP A 60 6.25 -2.65 -5.27
CA ASP A 60 6.56 -1.71 -6.35
C ASP A 60 5.30 -1.22 -7.06
N ARG A 61 4.41 -2.15 -7.45
CA ARG A 61 3.10 -1.84 -8.04
C ARG A 61 2.24 -0.98 -7.12
N LEU A 62 2.20 -1.29 -5.82
CA LEU A 62 1.42 -0.50 -4.86
C LEU A 62 1.98 0.90 -4.67
N CYS A 63 3.30 1.07 -4.79
CA CYS A 63 3.88 2.40 -4.76
C CYS A 63 3.42 3.24 -5.97
N ASP A 64 3.29 2.62 -7.14
CA ASP A 64 2.73 3.29 -8.32
C ASP A 64 1.22 3.58 -8.15
N GLU A 65 0.44 2.60 -7.69
CA GLU A 65 -1.02 2.71 -7.55
C GLU A 65 -1.45 3.72 -6.47
N LEU A 66 -0.69 3.84 -5.39
CA LEU A 66 -1.00 4.69 -4.24
C LEU A 66 -0.14 5.95 -4.18
N GLU A 67 0.62 6.23 -5.25
CA GLU A 67 1.52 7.38 -5.36
C GLU A 67 2.52 7.48 -4.18
N ILE A 68 2.94 6.32 -3.66
CA ILE A 68 3.93 6.27 -2.58
C ILE A 68 5.32 6.44 -3.18
N PHE A 69 6.12 7.30 -2.55
CA PHE A 69 7.49 7.53 -2.97
C PHE A 69 8.33 6.26 -2.84
N LYS A 70 8.63 5.60 -3.96
CA LYS A 70 9.39 4.33 -4.01
C LYS A 70 10.67 4.33 -3.18
N PRO A 71 11.49 5.39 -3.16
CA PRO A 71 12.71 5.42 -2.33
C PRO A 71 12.47 5.33 -0.82
N THR A 72 11.23 5.51 -0.34
CA THR A 72 10.83 5.22 1.05
C THR A 72 11.11 3.77 1.43
N PHE A 73 11.07 2.87 0.45
CA PHE A 73 11.29 1.44 0.64
C PHE A 73 12.58 1.01 -0.08
N PRO A 74 13.69 0.77 0.64
CA PRO A 74 14.88 0.16 0.05
C PRO A 74 14.63 -1.34 -0.17
N MET A 75 13.81 -1.66 -1.18
CA MET A 75 13.26 -3.00 -1.40
C MET A 75 14.34 -4.06 -1.56
N ASP A 76 15.52 -3.69 -2.09
CA ASP A 76 16.71 -4.53 -2.21
C ASP A 76 17.23 -5.02 -0.85
N LYS A 77 17.14 -4.18 0.18
CA LYS A 77 17.64 -4.42 1.54
C LYS A 77 16.60 -4.98 2.49
N MET A 78 15.32 -4.80 2.19
CA MET A 78 14.22 -5.27 3.04
C MET A 78 14.18 -6.80 3.04
N THR A 79 13.96 -7.43 4.19
CA THR A 79 13.66 -8.86 4.33
C THR A 79 12.27 -9.19 3.78
N LEU A 80 11.97 -10.48 3.58
CA LEU A 80 10.63 -10.90 3.14
C LEU A 80 9.51 -10.44 4.09
N PRO A 81 9.61 -10.60 5.43
CA PRO A 81 8.60 -10.08 6.35
C PRO A 81 8.43 -8.56 6.28
N GLU A 82 9.51 -7.80 6.03
CA GLU A 82 9.43 -6.35 5.88
C GLU A 82 8.72 -5.96 4.58
N LEU A 83 8.95 -6.68 3.47
CA LEU A 83 8.20 -6.47 2.22
C LEU A 83 6.71 -6.79 2.42
N GLU A 84 6.38 -7.90 3.08
CA GLU A 84 5.00 -8.27 3.42
C GLU A 84 4.33 -7.19 4.28
N HIS A 85 5.05 -6.71 5.28
CA HIS A 85 4.56 -5.66 6.17
C HIS A 85 4.29 -4.36 5.40
N ALA A 86 5.25 -3.92 4.58
CA ALA A 86 5.12 -2.69 3.80
C ALA A 86 3.99 -2.79 2.76
N ALA A 87 3.87 -3.91 2.04
CA ALA A 87 2.80 -4.10 1.06
C ALA A 87 1.41 -4.12 1.70
N THR A 88 1.28 -4.65 2.93
CA THR A 88 -0.01 -4.69 3.64
C THR A 88 -0.31 -3.43 4.47
N ALA A 89 0.69 -2.56 4.71
CA ALA A 89 0.54 -1.38 5.56
C ALA A 89 -0.53 -0.39 5.07
N PRO A 90 -0.64 -0.03 3.77
CA PRO A 90 -1.68 0.89 3.30
C PRO A 90 -3.10 0.38 3.60
N TYR A 91 -3.35 -0.92 3.39
CA TYR A 91 -4.64 -1.54 3.67
C TYR A 91 -4.99 -1.51 5.16
N ARG A 92 -4.02 -1.86 6.02
CA ARG A 92 -4.17 -1.79 7.48
C ARG A 92 -4.44 -0.37 7.96
N PHE A 93 -3.76 0.61 7.37
CA PHE A 93 -3.98 2.02 7.68
C PHE A 93 -5.39 2.46 7.28
N MET A 94 -5.84 2.11 6.09
CA MET A 94 -7.20 2.44 5.63
C MET A 94 -8.29 1.77 6.49
N ASP A 95 -8.07 0.53 6.92
CA ASP A 95 -9.00 -0.15 7.83
C ASP A 95 -9.07 0.54 9.20
N LEU A 96 -7.94 1.04 9.72
CA LEU A 96 -7.91 1.87 10.92
C LEU A 96 -8.69 3.17 10.71
N VAL A 97 -8.44 3.91 9.64
CA VAL A 97 -9.15 5.17 9.34
C VAL A 97 -10.67 4.96 9.23
N LYS A 98 -11.11 3.88 8.58
CA LYS A 98 -12.54 3.52 8.49
C LYS A 98 -13.15 3.24 9.85
N LEU A 99 -12.42 2.53 10.72
CA LEU A 99 -12.87 2.26 12.09
C LEU A 99 -13.06 3.55 12.89
N CYS A 100 -12.17 4.54 12.69
CA CYS A 100 -12.24 5.84 13.35
C CYS A 100 -13.37 6.73 12.86
N SER A 101 -13.83 6.52 11.62
CA SER A 101 -14.92 7.31 11.02
C SER A 101 -16.31 6.85 11.51
N SER A 102 -16.37 5.77 12.30
CA SER A 102 -17.61 5.28 12.91
C SER A 102 -18.02 6.15 14.10
N PRO A 103 -19.32 6.45 14.31
CA PRO A 103 -19.81 7.20 15.47
C PRO A 103 -19.43 6.60 16.84
N HIS A 104 -19.08 5.32 16.86
CA HIS A 104 -18.64 4.58 18.05
C HIS A 104 -17.17 4.09 17.92
N GLY A 105 -16.43 4.65 16.97
CA GLY A 105 -15.06 4.26 16.63
C GLY A 105 -14.01 4.79 17.62
N ILE A 106 -12.80 4.27 17.50
CA ILE A 106 -11.62 4.79 18.21
C ILE A 106 -11.22 6.11 17.54
N TYR A 107 -11.14 7.22 18.28
CA TYR A 107 -10.59 8.46 17.72
C TYR A 107 -9.08 8.33 17.51
N VAL A 108 -8.61 8.41 16.26
CA VAL A 108 -7.18 8.60 15.98
C VAL A 108 -6.85 10.06 16.21
N ILE A 109 -6.11 10.33 17.27
CA ILE A 109 -5.51 11.64 17.49
C ILE A 109 -4.28 11.78 16.58
N PRO A 110 -4.09 12.92 15.90
CA PRO A 110 -2.87 13.17 15.15
C PRO A 110 -1.68 13.07 16.12
N PHE A 111 -0.69 12.26 15.77
CA PHE A 111 0.53 12.13 16.59
C PHE A 111 1.25 13.47 16.73
N GLN A 112 1.20 14.28 15.66
CA GLN A 112 1.76 15.62 15.64
C GLN A 112 0.88 16.53 14.78
N SER A 113 0.59 17.72 15.29
CA SER A 113 0.03 18.84 14.52
C SER A 113 1.14 19.87 14.30
N ARG A 114 1.26 20.38 13.08
CA ARG A 114 2.18 21.48 12.74
C ARG A 114 1.40 22.54 11.98
N GLU A 115 1.54 23.78 12.44
CA GLU A 115 1.04 24.94 11.73
C GLU A 115 2.18 25.52 10.90
N HIS A 116 2.01 25.57 9.59
CA HIS A 116 2.99 26.16 8.67
C HIS A 116 2.53 27.58 8.32
N LEU A 117 3.27 28.58 8.81
CA LEU A 117 3.02 29.97 8.43
C LEU A 117 3.52 30.22 7.01
N GLN A 118 2.64 30.69 6.13
CA GLN A 118 3.00 31.05 4.77
C GLN A 118 4.00 32.21 4.79
N ARG A 119 5.23 31.98 4.31
CA ARG A 119 6.20 33.06 4.10
C ARG A 119 6.05 33.59 2.67
N MET A 120 5.05 34.44 2.43
CA MET A 120 4.86 35.07 1.13
C MET A 120 5.88 36.21 0.92
N PRO A 121 6.64 36.24 -0.20
CA PRO A 121 7.46 37.38 -0.56
C PRO A 121 6.56 38.54 -1.02
N GLY A 122 6.23 39.44 -0.09
CA GLY A 122 5.79 40.80 -0.39
C GLY A 122 4.36 40.96 -0.94
N LYS A 123 3.39 40.97 -0.01
CA LYS A 123 2.14 41.79 0.05
C LYS A 123 0.94 40.97 0.54
N TRP A 124 0.97 40.63 1.83
CA TRP A 124 -0.21 40.56 2.71
C TRP A 124 0.23 41.04 4.10
N VAL A 125 0.91 42.19 4.15
CA VAL A 125 1.11 42.92 5.41
C VAL A 125 0.05 44.01 5.41
N GLY A 126 -1.00 43.83 6.21
CA GLY A 126 -1.91 44.94 6.49
C GLY A 126 -3.39 44.65 6.69
N GLN A 127 -3.83 43.44 7.05
CA GLN A 127 -5.19 43.28 7.58
C GLN A 127 -5.15 42.38 8.80
N ALA A 128 -5.68 42.89 9.91
CA ALA A 128 -5.70 42.26 11.23
C ALA A 128 -6.53 40.98 11.29
N ASP A 129 -7.11 40.57 10.17
CA ASP A 129 -7.89 39.36 9.99
C ASP A 129 -7.22 38.59 8.85
N ALA A 130 -6.40 37.60 9.21
CA ALA A 130 -5.88 36.65 8.23
C ALA A 130 -7.07 35.86 7.68
N GLU A 131 -7.62 36.27 6.54
CA GLU A 131 -8.64 35.50 5.85
C GLU A 131 -8.10 34.09 5.59
N VAL A 132 -8.82 33.09 6.08
CA VAL A 132 -8.54 31.68 5.77
C VAL A 132 -8.73 31.53 4.27
N VAL A 133 -7.63 31.39 3.52
CA VAL A 133 -7.69 31.19 2.08
C VAL A 133 -8.19 29.77 1.83
N GLU A 134 -9.41 29.66 1.29
CA GLU A 134 -9.97 28.37 0.87
C GLU A 134 -9.28 27.88 -0.41
N THR A 135 -8.41 26.87 -0.26
CA THR A 135 -7.81 26.18 -1.38
C THR A 135 -8.81 25.20 -1.97
N HIS A 136 -9.10 25.31 -3.26
CA HIS A 136 -10.12 24.47 -3.91
C HIS A 136 -9.59 23.07 -4.24
N ASN A 137 -8.29 22.95 -4.52
CA ASN A 137 -7.62 21.67 -4.73
C ASN A 137 -6.23 21.73 -4.10
N PHE A 138 -5.85 20.63 -3.46
CA PHE A 138 -4.49 20.41 -3.01
C PHE A 138 -4.09 18.96 -3.26
N CYS A 139 -2.82 18.71 -3.58
CA CYS A 139 -2.25 17.38 -3.66
C CYS A 139 -0.88 17.35 -2.98
N LEU A 140 -0.66 16.32 -2.17
CA LEU A 140 0.62 16.07 -1.56
C LEU A 140 1.49 15.30 -2.56
N VAL A 141 2.63 15.88 -2.94
CA VAL A 141 3.58 15.25 -3.87
C VAL A 141 4.12 13.96 -3.25
N PRO A 142 4.30 12.88 -4.04
CA PRO A 142 4.91 11.65 -3.56
C PRO A 142 6.18 11.92 -2.74
N GLY A 143 6.16 11.47 -1.49
CA GLY A 143 7.24 11.69 -0.52
C GLY A 143 6.86 12.66 0.60
N GLY A 144 5.70 13.32 0.48
CA GLY A 144 5.06 14.05 1.59
C GLY A 144 5.69 15.40 1.91
N ARG A 145 6.80 15.76 1.26
CA ARG A 145 7.50 17.01 1.51
C ARG A 145 6.83 18.21 0.86
N PHE A 146 6.32 18.05 -0.35
CA PHE A 146 5.76 19.18 -1.08
C PHE A 146 4.24 19.05 -1.16
N LEU A 147 3.53 20.14 -0.89
CA LEU A 147 2.10 20.24 -1.11
C LEU A 147 1.88 21.24 -2.24
N ILE A 148 1.20 20.82 -3.30
CA ILE A 148 0.75 21.72 -4.35
C ILE A 148 -0.70 22.07 -4.03
N ALA A 149 -1.00 23.36 -3.97
CA ALA A 149 -2.36 23.87 -3.83
C ALA A 149 -2.67 24.81 -4.99
N SER A 150 -3.91 24.78 -5.48
CA SER A 150 -4.39 25.77 -6.45
C SER A 150 -5.27 26.79 -5.76
N TRP A 151 -5.02 28.07 -6.04
CA TRP A 151 -5.86 29.18 -5.61
C TRP A 151 -6.14 30.08 -6.81
N GLU A 152 -7.42 30.30 -7.13
CA GLU A 152 -7.87 31.00 -8.34
C GLU A 152 -7.14 30.52 -9.62
N SER A 153 -6.21 31.32 -10.14
CA SER A 153 -5.38 31.03 -11.33
C SER A 153 -3.90 30.79 -11.00
N GLU A 154 -3.56 30.63 -9.72
CA GLU A 154 -2.21 30.43 -9.22
C GLU A 154 -2.00 29.02 -8.67
N LEU A 155 -0.79 28.49 -8.88
CA LEU A 155 -0.31 27.27 -8.26
C LEU A 155 0.70 27.63 -7.17
N ILE A 156 0.43 27.16 -5.96
CA ILE A 156 1.26 27.38 -4.79
C ILE A 156 1.94 26.06 -4.43
N LEU A 157 3.27 26.06 -4.43
CA LEU A 157 4.07 24.95 -3.93
C LEU A 157 4.51 25.27 -2.51
N TRP A 158 4.07 24.47 -1.55
CA TRP A 158 4.51 24.52 -0.17
C TRP A 158 5.58 23.47 0.09
N ASP A 159 6.70 23.87 0.65
CA ASP A 159 7.67 22.94 1.26
C ASP A 159 7.26 22.72 2.73
N LEU A 160 6.78 21.52 3.02
CA LEU A 160 6.45 21.03 4.36
C LEU A 160 7.69 20.51 5.11
N GLY A 161 8.85 20.44 4.42
CA GLY A 161 10.13 20.10 5.01
C GLY A 161 10.67 21.22 5.91
N LEU A 162 11.23 20.82 7.05
CA LEU A 162 11.96 21.70 7.97
C LEU A 162 13.32 22.12 7.39
#